data_AF-A0A512N2C7-F1
#
_entry.id   AF-A0A512N2C7-F1
#
_cell.length_a   1.000
_cell.length_b   1.000
_cell.length_c   1.000
_cell.angle_alpha   90.00
_cell.angle_beta   90.00
_cell.angle_gamma   90.00
#
_symmetry.space_group_name_H-M   'P 1'
#
loop_
_entity.id
_entity.type
_entity.pdbx_description
1 polymer ?
#
loop_
_entity_poly.entity_id
_entity_poly.type
_entity_poly.pdbx_seq_one_letter_code
_entity_poly.pdbx_strand_id
1 'polypeptide(L)' 'MKKNTLTIRGLDDKVVENLKARARTRRHSLEAELREILSQAARQPLVLDPLAEADRIAAMTPLVRPMAEERPLLCAGGEP' A
#
# COMPACT_ATOMS: atom_id res chain seq x y z
N MET A 1 17.96 23.03 -13.64
CA MET A 1 16.82 22.26 -13.09
C MET A 1 15.52 22.82 -13.66
N LYS A 2 14.68 21.98 -14.27
CA LYS A 2 13.37 22.42 -14.77
C LYS A 2 12.47 22.75 -13.57
N LYS A 3 11.91 23.97 -13.54
CA LYS A 3 10.92 24.37 -12.53
C LYS A 3 9.54 23.97 -13.04
N ASN A 4 8.90 23.02 -12.38
CA ASN A 4 7.54 22.60 -12.71
C ASN A 4 6.56 23.21 -11.70
N THR A 5 5.46 23.77 -12.18
CA THR A 5 4.41 24.37 -11.33
C THR A 5 3.30 23.35 -11.09
N LEU A 6 2.86 23.21 -9.84
CA LEU A 6 1.75 22.33 -9.44
C LEU A 6 0.67 23.19 -8.76
N THR A 7 -0.58 23.01 -9.18
CA THR A 7 -1.74 23.68 -8.58
C THR A 7 -2.72 22.63 -8.08
N ILE A 8 -3.15 22.74 -6.82
CA ILE A 8 -4.15 21.86 -6.22
C ILE A 8 -5.44 22.66 -6.06
N ARG A 9 -6.55 22.15 -6.61
CA ARG A 9 -7.87 22.78 -6.55
C ARG A 9 -8.81 21.97 -5.66
N GLY A 10 -9.82 22.63 -5.09
CA GLY A 10 -10.85 21.96 -4.27
C GLY A 10 -10.31 21.36 -2.97
N LEU A 11 -9.25 21.95 -2.40
CA LEU A 11 -8.76 21.53 -1.09
C LEU A 11 -9.62 22.15 0.01
N ASP A 12 -10.01 21.34 1.00
CA ASP A 12 -10.78 21.81 2.15
C ASP A 12 -10.01 22.91 2.89
N ASP A 13 -10.70 24.00 3.24
CA ASP A 13 -10.10 25.15 3.93
C ASP A 13 -9.45 24.75 5.26
N LYS A 14 -10.04 23.77 5.98
CA LYS A 14 -9.46 23.26 7.23
C LYS A 14 -8.10 22.60 6.98
N VAL A 15 -7.94 21.91 5.85
CA VAL A 15 -6.66 21.30 5.48
C VAL A 15 -5.64 22.38 5.17
N VAL A 16 -6.03 23.43 4.44
CA VAL A 16 -5.16 24.59 4.16
C VAL A 16 -4.69 25.26 5.46
N GLU A 17 -5.59 25.51 6.39
CA GLU A 17 -5.24 26.15 7.67
C GLU A 17 -4.33 25.27 8.53
N ASN A 18 -4.59 23.96 8.59
CA ASN A 18 -3.69 23.02 9.28
C ASN A 18 -2.29 23.00 8.66
N LEU A 19 -2.18 23.02 7.33
CA LEU A 19 -0.89 23.08 6.64
C LEU A 19 -0.16 24.40 6.90
N LYS A 20 -0.87 25.54 6.91
CA LYS A 20 -0.30 26.84 7.29
C LYS A 20 0.20 26.84 8.73
N ALA A 21 -0.58 26.32 9.67
CA ALA A 21 -0.18 26.21 11.07
C ALA A 21 1.09 25.37 11.22
N ARG A 22 1.13 24.20 10.57
CA ARG A 22 2.29 23.32 10.55
C ARG A 22 3.54 23.99 9.97
N ALA A 23 3.40 24.72 8.85
CA ALA A 23 4.50 25.47 8.25
C ALA A 23 5.04 26.56 9.20
N ARG A 24 4.15 27.29 9.89
CA ARG A 24 4.53 28.30 10.89
C ARG A 24 5.30 27.68 12.06
N THR A 25 4.86 26.55 12.60
CA THR A 25 5.58 25.83 13.66
C THR A 25 7.00 25.47 13.26
N ARG A 26 7.21 25.13 11.98
CA ARG A 26 8.53 24.80 11.41
C ARG A 26 9.30 26.01 10.89
N ARG A 27 8.77 27.24 11.01
CA ARG A 27 9.33 28.48 10.44
C ARG A 27 9.58 28.40 8.93
N HIS A 28 8.74 27.67 8.22
CA HIS A 28 8.80 27.47 6.78
C HIS A 28 7.67 28.24 6.08
N SER A 29 7.83 28.50 4.79
CA SER A 29 6.70 28.89 3.94
C SER A 29 5.79 27.68 3.71
N LEU A 30 4.52 27.94 3.41
CA LEU A 30 3.56 26.87 3.05
C LEU A 30 4.06 26.06 1.84
N GLU A 31 4.65 26.73 0.85
CA GLU A 31 5.25 26.08 -0.32
C GLU A 31 6.41 25.15 0.09
N ALA A 32 7.29 25.60 0.98
CA ALA A 32 8.42 24.80 1.44
C ALA A 32 7.95 23.55 2.21
N GLU A 33 6.96 23.71 3.09
CA GLU A 33 6.36 22.57 3.79
C GLU A 33 5.68 21.60 2.82
N LEU A 34 4.94 22.11 1.82
CA LEU A 34 4.28 21.27 0.83
C LEU A 34 5.31 20.52 -0.04
N ARG A 35 6.41 21.18 -0.42
CA ARG A 35 7.52 20.56 -1.15
C ARG A 35 8.15 19.43 -0.35
N GLU A 36 8.36 19.62 0.95
CA GLU A 36 8.89 18.58 1.83
C GLU A 36 7.93 17.40 1.94
N ILE A 37 6.65 17.65 2.19
CA ILE A 37 5.62 16.60 2.27
C ILE A 37 5.57 15.79 0.97
N LEU A 38 5.52 16.46 -0.18
CA LEU A 38 5.48 15.80 -1.48
C LEU A 38 6.78 15.04 -1.77
N SER A 39 7.93 15.58 -1.39
CA SER A 39 9.23 14.91 -1.57
C SER A 39 9.33 13.66 -0.70
N GLN A 40 8.83 13.72 0.54
CA GLN A 40 8.82 12.59 1.46
C GLN A 40 7.84 11.51 0.99
N ALA A 41 6.63 11.90 0.57
CA ALA A 41 5.64 10.99 0.02
C ALA A 41 6.13 10.32 -1.28
N ALA A 42 6.85 11.05 -2.14
CA ALA A 42 7.42 10.49 -3.37
C ALA A 42 8.61 9.55 -3.13
N ARG A 43 9.32 9.68 -2.00
CA ARG A 43 10.40 8.75 -1.61
C ARG A 43 9.86 7.44 -1.06
N GLN A 44 8.66 7.45 -0.48
CA GLN A 44 8.01 6.21 -0.08
C GLN A 44 7.51 5.50 -1.35
N PRO A 45 7.93 4.25 -1.60
CA PRO A 45 7.32 3.48 -2.67
C PRO A 45 5.82 3.37 -2.36
N LEU A 46 4.98 3.89 -3.26
CA LEU A 46 3.52 3.97 -3.10
C LEU A 46 2.83 2.61 -3.06
N VAL A 47 3.58 1.53 -3.14
CA VAL A 47 3.11 0.17 -2.95
C VAL A 47 4.22 -0.55 -2.21
N LEU A 48 3.86 -1.25 -1.12
CA LEU A 48 4.50 -2.53 -0.82
C LEU A 48 4.71 -3.22 -2.17
N ASP A 49 5.96 -3.47 -2.56
CA ASP A 49 6.23 -4.22 -3.79
C ASP A 49 5.25 -5.40 -3.82
N PRO A 50 4.30 -5.44 -4.77
CA PRO A 50 3.23 -6.44 -4.74
C PRO A 50 3.81 -7.85 -4.71
N LEU A 51 5.04 -8.03 -5.22
CA LEU A 51 5.82 -9.25 -5.07
C LEU A 51 6.27 -9.47 -3.63
N ALA A 52 6.81 -8.45 -2.95
CA ALA A 52 7.22 -8.53 -1.54
C ALA A 52 6.04 -8.74 -0.58
N GLU A 53 4.86 -8.17 -0.88
CA GLU A 53 3.65 -8.45 -0.09
C GLU A 53 3.12 -9.85 -0.37
N ALA A 54 3.16 -10.32 -1.62
CA ALA A 54 2.84 -11.71 -1.95
C ALA A 54 3.78 -12.69 -1.23
N ASP A 55 5.09 -12.41 -1.18
CA ASP A 55 6.08 -13.20 -0.45
C ASP A 55 5.80 -13.21 1.06
N ARG A 56 5.46 -12.05 1.64
CA ARG A 56 5.07 -11.97 3.05
C ARG A 56 3.83 -12.82 3.34
N ILE A 57 2.79 -12.71 2.51
CA ILE A 57 1.55 -13.48 2.66
C ILE A 57 1.83 -14.99 2.52
N ALA A 58 2.66 -15.38 1.54
CA ALA A 58 3.07 -16.77 1.35
C ALA A 58 3.84 -17.31 2.56
N ALA A 59 4.75 -16.52 3.14
CA ALA A 59 5.51 -16.90 4.32
C ALA A 59 4.65 -17.04 5.60
N MET A 60 3.57 -16.27 5.71
CA MET A 60 2.62 -16.33 6.83
C MET A 60 1.58 -17.45 6.69
N THR A 61 1.42 -18.01 5.49
CA THR A 61 0.41 -19.05 5.23
C THR A 61 1.03 -20.43 5.48
N PRO A 62 0.58 -21.20 6.49
CA PRO A 62 1.06 -22.55 6.67
C PRO A 62 0.73 -23.39 5.43
N LEU A 63 1.72 -24.15 4.95
CA LEU A 63 1.57 -25.08 3.83
C LEU A 63 0.65 -26.23 4.23
N VAL A 64 -0.67 -25.98 4.19
CA VAL A 64 -1.66 -27.04 4.27
C VAL A 64 -1.48 -27.84 2.98
N ARG A 65 -0.96 -29.07 3.10
CA ARG A 65 -0.94 -30.02 1.98
C ARG A 65 -2.34 -30.05 1.39
N PRO A 66 -2.50 -30.07 0.04
CA PRO A 66 -3.81 -30.33 -0.54
C PRO A 66 -4.32 -31.60 0.12
N MET A 67 -5.46 -31.48 0.80
CA MET A 67 -6.19 -32.62 1.32
C MET A 67 -6.35 -33.53 0.13
N ALA A 68 -5.61 -34.65 0.13
CA ALA A 68 -5.79 -35.66 -0.88
C ALA A 68 -7.26 -36.00 -0.82
N GLU A 69 -7.99 -35.63 -1.87
CA GLU A 69 -9.35 -36.09 -2.07
C GLU A 69 -9.24 -37.60 -2.18
N GLU A 70 -9.40 -38.29 -1.05
CA GLU A 70 -9.58 -39.74 -1.00
C GLU A 70 -10.95 -40.01 -1.63
N ARG A 71 -11.00 -39.95 -2.97
CA ARG A 71 -12.13 -40.49 -3.74
C ARG A 71 -12.06 -42.00 -3.50
N PRO A 72 -13.00 -42.62 -2.77
CA PRO A 72 -12.98 -44.06 -2.64
C PRO A 72 -13.32 -44.60 -4.03
N LEU A 73 -12.36 -45.28 -4.66
CA LEU A 73 -12.61 -46.13 -5.80
C LEU A 73 -13.50 -47.30 -5.31
N LEU A 74 -14.82 -47.13 -5.38
CA LEU A 74 -15.74 -48.25 -5.33
C LEU A 74 -15.67 -48.99 -6.67
N CYS A 75 -14.80 -49.98 -6.76
CA CYS A 75 -14.80 -50.97 -7.83
C CYS A 75 -15.18 -52.33 -7.25
N ALA A 76 -16.45 -52.69 -7.50
CA ALA A 76 -17.02 -53.99 -7.84
C ALA A 76 -16.33 -55.29 -7.41
N GLY A 77 -17.14 -56.20 -6.88
CA GLY A 77 -16.86 -57.64 -6.88
C GLY A 77 -17.67 -58.39 -5.83
N GLY A 78 -18.93 -58.70 -6.15
CA GLY A 78 -19.66 -59.74 -5.42
C GLY A 78 -19.05 -61.10 -5.74
N GLU A 79 -18.90 -61.94 -4.71
CA GLU A 79 -18.45 -63.32 -4.85
C GLU A 79 -19.56 -64.25 -4.28
N PRO A 80 -19.67 -65.48 -4.83
CA PRO A 80 -20.91 -66.27 -4.90
C PRO A 80 -21.33 -67.03 -3.64
#